data_AF-A0A3E0PL94-F1
#
_entry.id   AF-A0A3E0PL94-F1
#
_cell.length_a   1.000
_cell.length_b   1.000
_cell.length_c   1.000
_cell.angle_alpha   90.00
_cell.angle_beta   90.00
_cell.angle_gamma   90.00
#
_symmetry.space_group_name_H-M   'P 1'
#
loop_
_entity.id
_entity.type
_entity.pdbx_description
1 polymer ?
#
loop_
_entity_poly.entity_id
_entity_poly.type
_entity_poly.pdbx_seq_one_letter_code
_entity_poly.pdbx_strand_id
1 'polypeptide(L)'
;MWKGALGGTILALSVLASPSRGDTTFAFSNNGISNQPAASLTSGDFTLNLAAGGPAGSYLYESNGNPELGVGPGGSNLSIEIIGGVAEYVEFSFDEPGILRGIDFDGVKDEALEFFLLESAGVRINFFDSAANTTVAGAVDNAVNQGVVTGDVFYLLETFQFDDTAMNLAIPFSAGQTFRLTYSHIGDLGAPYSPTEPQNGARIQTITVDVPEPSSFLLAAAGLAVLGFAHRRRRRV
;
A
#
# COMPACT_ATOMS: atom_id res chain seq x y z
N MET A 1 28.62 29.05 -52.56
CA MET A 1 28.13 29.47 -51.23
C MET A 1 26.63 29.23 -51.22
N TRP A 2 26.15 28.09 -50.69
CA TRP A 2 25.57 27.93 -49.32
C TRP A 2 24.38 28.90 -49.10
N LYS A 3 23.14 28.50 -48.77
CA LYS A 3 22.58 27.24 -48.23
C LYS A 3 21.05 27.25 -48.43
N GLY A 4 20.47 26.08 -48.73
CA GLY A 4 19.02 25.86 -48.78
C GLY A 4 18.39 25.70 -47.39
N ALA A 5 17.18 26.22 -47.23
CA ALA A 5 16.38 26.09 -46.02
C ALA A 5 15.65 24.73 -45.99
N LEU A 6 15.95 23.91 -44.98
CA LEU A 6 15.19 22.71 -44.63
C LEU A 6 14.01 23.11 -43.74
N GLY A 7 12.81 23.12 -44.32
CA GLY A 7 11.57 23.20 -43.55
C GLY A 7 11.31 21.89 -42.82
N GLY A 8 11.56 21.86 -41.51
CA GLY A 8 11.22 20.74 -40.65
C GLY A 8 9.78 20.88 -40.15
N THR A 9 8.87 20.03 -40.64
CA THR A 9 7.53 19.88 -40.07
C THR A 9 7.67 19.20 -38.71
N ILE A 10 7.43 19.96 -37.63
CA ILE A 10 7.29 19.40 -36.28
C ILE A 10 5.86 18.83 -36.19
N LEU A 11 5.74 17.51 -36.29
CA LEU A 11 4.53 16.80 -35.89
C LEU A 11 4.51 16.76 -34.36
N ALA A 12 3.71 17.63 -33.74
CA ALA A 12 3.40 17.54 -32.32
C ALA A 12 2.47 16.33 -32.12
N LEU A 13 3.01 15.26 -31.51
CA LEU A 13 2.23 14.11 -31.08
C LEU A 13 1.56 14.49 -29.76
N SER A 14 0.29 14.89 -29.81
CA SER A 14 -0.53 15.07 -28.62
C SER A 14 -0.83 13.69 -28.02
N VAL A 15 -0.17 13.36 -26.92
CA VAL A 15 -0.57 12.24 -26.07
C VAL A 15 -1.87 12.66 -25.39
N LEU A 16 -2.99 12.17 -25.91
CA LEU A 16 -4.27 12.28 -25.22
C LEU A 16 -4.15 11.45 -23.94
N ALA A 17 -4.25 12.10 -22.79
CA ALA A 17 -4.47 11.43 -21.52
C ALA A 17 -5.84 10.76 -21.59
N SER A 18 -5.86 9.43 -21.61
CA SER A 18 -7.10 8.67 -21.46
C SER A 18 -7.61 8.79 -20.01
N PRO A 19 -8.93 8.72 -19.78
CA PRO A 19 -9.50 8.79 -18.42
C PRO A 19 -9.03 7.60 -17.58
N SER A 20 -8.80 7.79 -16.27
CA SER A 20 -8.52 6.67 -15.36
C SER A 20 -9.75 5.75 -15.26
N ARG A 21 -9.52 4.44 -15.11
CA ARG A 21 -10.58 3.42 -15.04
C ARG A 21 -11.36 3.42 -13.71
N GLY A 22 -10.95 4.23 -12.75
CA GLY A 22 -11.58 4.39 -11.44
C GLY A 22 -10.98 3.44 -10.40
N ASP A 23 -11.08 3.84 -9.14
CA ASP A 23 -10.55 3.07 -8.02
C ASP A 23 -11.41 1.83 -7.74
N THR A 24 -10.75 0.73 -7.38
CA THR A 24 -11.34 -0.52 -6.89
C THR A 24 -11.02 -0.65 -5.41
N THR A 25 -12.05 -0.79 -4.58
CA THR A 25 -11.91 -0.96 -3.12
C THR A 25 -12.31 -2.37 -2.72
N PHE A 26 -11.46 -3.00 -1.91
CA PHE A 26 -11.72 -4.25 -1.22
C PHE A 26 -12.08 -3.92 0.23
N ALA A 27 -13.33 -4.14 0.62
CA ALA A 27 -13.81 -3.94 1.98
C ALA A 27 -13.92 -5.30 2.70
N PHE A 28 -13.47 -5.37 3.96
CA PHE A 28 -13.41 -6.62 4.72
C PHE A 28 -14.64 -6.85 5.58
N SER A 29 -15.78 -7.12 4.93
CA SER A 29 -17.06 -7.30 5.62
C SER A 29 -17.75 -8.60 5.19
N ASN A 30 -17.57 -9.66 5.98
CA ASN A 30 -18.25 -10.95 5.77
C ASN A 30 -18.05 -11.55 4.36
N ASN A 31 -16.82 -11.55 3.87
CA ASN A 31 -16.42 -12.15 2.60
C ASN A 31 -16.21 -13.66 2.70
N GLY A 32 -16.37 -14.25 3.89
CA GLY A 32 -16.23 -15.69 4.11
C GLY A 32 -14.78 -16.16 4.20
N ILE A 33 -13.82 -15.25 4.41
CA ILE A 33 -12.38 -15.58 4.52
C ILE A 33 -11.94 -15.95 5.94
N SER A 34 -12.82 -15.79 6.92
CA SER A 34 -12.53 -16.08 8.32
C SER A 34 -12.08 -17.52 8.55
N ASN A 35 -11.08 -17.69 9.41
CA ASN A 35 -10.44 -18.97 9.76
C ASN A 35 -9.70 -19.64 8.60
N GLN A 36 -9.26 -18.86 7.61
CA GLN A 36 -8.44 -19.37 6.50
C GLN A 36 -7.01 -18.80 6.60
N PRO A 37 -5.96 -19.60 6.42
CA PRO A 37 -4.58 -19.08 6.40
C PRO A 37 -4.32 -18.14 5.23
N ALA A 38 -5.09 -18.30 4.15
CA ALA A 38 -5.05 -17.46 2.96
C ALA A 38 -6.41 -17.48 2.28
N ALA A 39 -6.74 -16.40 1.56
CA ALA A 39 -7.98 -16.28 0.80
C ALA A 39 -7.80 -15.33 -0.39
N SER A 40 -8.77 -15.36 -1.32
CA SER A 40 -8.80 -14.44 -2.46
C SER A 40 -10.16 -13.75 -2.52
N LEU A 41 -10.14 -12.44 -2.78
CA LEU A 41 -11.31 -11.62 -3.00
C LEU A 41 -11.25 -11.04 -4.41
N THR A 42 -12.35 -11.06 -5.14
CA THR A 42 -12.42 -10.47 -6.48
C THR A 42 -13.33 -9.25 -6.46
N SER A 43 -12.85 -8.13 -6.97
CA SER A 43 -13.61 -6.89 -7.13
C SER A 43 -13.21 -6.24 -8.45
N GLY A 44 -14.19 -6.02 -9.34
CA GLY A 44 -13.91 -5.53 -10.68
C GLY A 44 -12.97 -6.47 -11.45
N ASP A 45 -11.89 -5.90 -11.97
CA ASP A 45 -10.86 -6.62 -12.75
C ASP A 45 -9.72 -7.17 -11.86
N PHE A 46 -9.75 -6.92 -10.55
CA PHE A 46 -8.69 -7.36 -9.63
C PHE A 46 -9.13 -8.53 -8.77
N THR A 47 -8.20 -9.46 -8.56
CA THR A 47 -8.21 -10.41 -7.46
C THR A 47 -7.16 -10.03 -6.44
N LEU A 48 -7.60 -9.64 -5.26
CA LEU A 48 -6.78 -9.48 -4.06
C LEU A 48 -6.55 -10.85 -3.43
N ASN A 49 -5.29 -11.28 -3.35
CA ASN A 49 -4.88 -12.46 -2.61
C ASN A 49 -4.33 -12.03 -1.25
N LEU A 50 -4.79 -12.69 -0.19
CA LEU A 50 -4.45 -12.41 1.20
C LEU A 50 -3.85 -13.64 1.85
N ALA A 51 -2.89 -13.44 2.74
CA ALA A 51 -2.39 -14.48 3.63
C ALA A 51 -2.13 -13.90 5.02
N ALA A 52 -2.51 -14.65 6.05
CA ALA A 52 -2.17 -14.32 7.43
C ALA A 52 -0.80 -14.91 7.78
N GLY A 53 -0.05 -14.18 8.60
CA GLY A 53 1.19 -14.69 9.17
C GLY A 53 1.48 -14.09 10.55
N GLY A 54 2.52 -14.63 11.18
CA GLY A 54 2.83 -14.38 12.58
C GLY A 54 3.13 -15.69 13.31
N PRO A 55 2.59 -15.90 14.53
CA PRO A 55 2.68 -17.15 15.25
C PRO A 55 2.21 -18.37 14.43
N ALA A 56 2.66 -19.57 14.81
CA ALA A 56 2.23 -20.79 14.14
C ALA A 56 0.71 -20.98 14.27
N GLY A 57 0.04 -21.22 13.13
CA GLY A 57 -1.41 -21.41 13.07
C GLY A 57 -2.20 -20.14 12.73
N SER A 58 -1.53 -19.06 12.28
CA SER A 58 -2.23 -17.84 11.91
C SER A 58 -3.24 -18.00 10.77
N TYR A 59 -4.33 -17.25 10.88
CA TYR A 59 -5.43 -17.23 9.93
C TYR A 59 -6.07 -15.84 9.82
N LEU A 60 -6.66 -15.55 8.67
CA LEU A 60 -7.44 -14.33 8.42
C LEU A 60 -8.76 -14.41 9.19
N TYR A 61 -9.21 -13.29 9.73
CA TYR A 61 -10.49 -13.20 10.41
C TYR A 61 -11.19 -11.88 10.10
N GLU A 62 -12.48 -11.96 9.81
CA GLU A 62 -13.33 -10.80 9.55
C GLU A 62 -14.42 -10.65 10.61
N SER A 63 -14.74 -9.41 10.92
CA SER A 63 -15.87 -9.07 11.78
C SER A 63 -17.22 -9.41 11.12
N ASN A 64 -18.13 -10.01 11.89
CA ASN A 64 -19.51 -10.22 11.50
C ASN A 64 -20.34 -8.96 11.81
N GLY A 65 -20.15 -7.88 11.05
CA GLY A 65 -20.99 -6.69 11.17
C GLY A 65 -20.30 -5.37 10.83
N ASN A 66 -18.98 -5.32 10.99
CA ASN A 66 -18.15 -4.16 10.62
C ASN A 66 -17.11 -4.57 9.57
N PRO A 67 -16.66 -3.63 8.71
CA PRO A 67 -15.58 -3.87 7.78
C PRO A 67 -14.25 -3.90 8.52
N GLU A 68 -13.81 -5.06 8.99
CA GLU A 68 -12.59 -5.22 9.78
C GLU A 68 -11.95 -6.58 9.47
N LEU A 69 -10.67 -6.55 9.12
CA LEU A 69 -9.78 -7.68 8.94
C LEU A 69 -8.71 -7.66 10.03
N GLY A 70 -8.58 -8.78 10.74
CA GLY A 70 -7.50 -9.07 11.67
C GLY A 70 -6.84 -10.42 11.36
N VAL A 71 -5.98 -10.84 12.28
CA VAL A 71 -5.27 -12.13 12.21
C VAL A 71 -5.55 -12.90 13.51
N GLY A 72 -5.99 -14.15 13.39
CA GLY A 72 -5.93 -15.15 14.46
C GLY A 72 -4.60 -15.93 14.39
N PRO A 73 -4.18 -16.70 15.41
CA PRO A 73 -4.99 -17.34 16.44
C PRO A 73 -4.73 -16.77 17.85
N GLY A 74 -4.22 -15.53 17.95
CA GLY A 74 -3.77 -14.93 19.21
C GLY A 74 -4.81 -14.12 19.99
N GLY A 75 -4.32 -13.12 20.73
CA GLY A 75 -5.02 -12.38 21.79
C GLY A 75 -6.49 -12.10 21.50
N SER A 76 -6.76 -11.29 20.47
CA SER A 76 -8.07 -11.11 19.88
C SER A 76 -8.02 -11.55 18.42
N ASN A 77 -8.97 -12.38 17.98
CA ASN A 77 -9.04 -12.81 16.57
C ASN A 77 -9.31 -11.64 15.61
N LEU A 78 -9.48 -10.42 16.11
CA LEU A 78 -10.08 -9.31 15.41
C LEU A 78 -9.11 -8.13 15.29
N SER A 79 -7.85 -8.33 15.65
CA SER A 79 -6.75 -7.37 15.61
C SER A 79 -5.52 -8.01 14.97
N ILE A 80 -4.54 -7.18 14.63
CA ILE A 80 -3.18 -7.59 14.24
C ILE A 80 -2.26 -7.10 15.36
N GLU A 81 -1.57 -8.02 16.04
CA GLU A 81 -0.85 -7.73 17.29
C GLU A 81 0.56 -8.34 17.31
N ILE A 82 1.30 -8.08 18.39
CA ILE A 82 2.52 -8.82 18.75
C ILE A 82 2.18 -9.84 19.84
N ILE A 83 2.32 -11.13 19.55
CA ILE A 83 2.00 -12.21 20.47
C ILE A 83 3.26 -12.97 20.84
N GLY A 84 3.60 -12.96 22.14
CA GLY A 84 4.80 -13.64 22.62
C GLY A 84 6.10 -13.14 21.96
N GLY A 85 6.13 -11.86 21.57
CA GLY A 85 7.26 -11.23 20.86
C GLY A 85 7.31 -11.51 19.36
N VAL A 86 6.28 -12.14 18.78
CA VAL A 86 6.15 -12.37 17.33
C VAL A 86 5.05 -11.47 16.78
N ALA A 87 5.41 -10.58 15.86
CA ALA A 87 4.45 -9.72 15.17
C ALA A 87 3.58 -10.52 14.20
N GLU A 88 2.28 -10.29 14.24
CA GLU A 88 1.34 -10.69 13.21
C GLU A 88 1.41 -9.75 12.02
N TYR A 89 1.01 -10.28 10.86
CA TYR A 89 0.98 -9.53 9.63
C TYR A 89 -0.05 -10.09 8.66
N VAL A 90 -0.49 -9.23 7.75
CA VAL A 90 -1.24 -9.61 6.55
C VAL A 90 -0.34 -9.40 5.35
N GLU A 91 -0.12 -10.46 4.58
CA GLU A 91 0.43 -10.36 3.24
C GLU A 91 -0.71 -10.20 2.24
N PHE A 92 -0.51 -9.33 1.26
CA PHE A 92 -1.45 -9.16 0.17
C PHE A 92 -0.77 -8.95 -1.18
N SER A 93 -1.43 -9.35 -2.25
CA SER A 93 -0.99 -9.14 -3.62
C SER A 93 -2.19 -9.06 -4.56
N PHE A 94 -1.97 -8.57 -5.78
CA PHE A 94 -2.98 -8.46 -6.81
C PHE A 94 -2.58 -9.28 -8.04
N ASP A 95 -3.55 -9.86 -8.73
CA ASP A 95 -3.33 -10.63 -9.97
C ASP A 95 -2.99 -9.75 -11.19
N GLU A 96 -3.35 -8.47 -11.15
CA GLU A 96 -3.05 -7.46 -12.18
C GLU A 96 -2.09 -6.38 -11.64
N PRO A 97 -1.30 -5.70 -12.49
CA PRO A 97 -0.49 -4.56 -12.07
C PRO A 97 -1.38 -3.33 -11.79
N GLY A 98 -0.94 -2.45 -10.91
CA GLY A 98 -1.76 -1.32 -10.47
C GLY A 98 -1.01 -0.27 -9.67
N ILE A 99 -1.78 0.62 -9.06
CA ILE A 99 -1.30 1.61 -8.09
C ILE A 99 -2.09 1.39 -6.80
N LEU A 100 -1.40 1.17 -5.68
CA LEU A 100 -2.02 1.15 -4.36
C LEU A 100 -2.33 2.60 -3.97
N ARG A 101 -3.63 2.88 -3.75
CA ARG A 101 -4.18 4.23 -3.52
C ARG A 101 -4.52 4.50 -2.07
N GLY A 102 -4.87 3.46 -1.32
CA GLY A 102 -5.10 3.62 0.10
C GLY A 102 -5.29 2.34 0.86
N ILE A 103 -5.15 2.48 2.18
CA ILE A 103 -5.46 1.46 3.18
C ILE A 103 -6.19 2.20 4.30
N ASP A 104 -7.36 1.72 4.66
CA ASP A 104 -8.10 2.19 5.84
C ASP A 104 -7.85 1.25 7.00
N PHE A 105 -7.60 1.83 8.16
CA PHE A 105 -7.35 1.12 9.41
C PHE A 105 -8.41 1.49 10.44
N ASP A 106 -8.55 0.62 11.43
CA ASP A 106 -9.29 0.88 12.66
C ASP A 106 -8.41 0.53 13.85
N GLY A 107 -8.13 1.54 14.68
CA GLY A 107 -7.48 1.36 15.97
C GLY A 107 -5.95 1.36 15.93
N VAL A 108 -5.32 2.13 15.04
CA VAL A 108 -3.90 2.50 15.24
C VAL A 108 -3.90 3.53 16.36
N LYS A 109 -3.54 3.16 17.59
CA LYS A 109 -3.79 4.04 18.74
C LYS A 109 -2.73 5.12 18.95
N ASP A 110 -3.23 6.33 19.14
CA ASP A 110 -2.57 7.62 19.36
C ASP A 110 -1.58 7.57 20.52
N GLU A 111 -1.91 6.80 21.56
CA GLU A 111 -1.13 6.79 22.78
C GLU A 111 -0.02 5.74 22.76
N ALA A 112 -0.09 4.67 21.99
CA ALA A 112 0.80 3.53 22.20
C ALA A 112 2.08 3.56 21.32
N LEU A 113 2.26 4.57 20.48
CA LEU A 113 3.31 4.61 19.44
C LEU A 113 3.31 3.33 18.59
N GLU A 114 2.10 2.78 18.40
CA GLU A 114 1.80 1.65 17.53
C GLU A 114 1.76 2.15 16.09
N PHE A 115 2.17 1.30 15.17
CA PHE A 115 2.18 1.61 13.76
C PHE A 115 2.10 0.35 12.91
N PHE A 116 1.65 0.53 11.68
CA PHE A 116 1.82 -0.50 10.65
C PHE A 116 3.05 -0.23 9.81
N LEU A 117 3.85 -1.26 9.61
CA LEU A 117 4.93 -1.28 8.65
C LEU A 117 4.46 -1.97 7.37
N LEU A 118 4.35 -1.20 6.28
CA LEU A 118 4.14 -1.72 4.94
C LEU A 118 5.48 -1.94 4.25
N GLU A 119 5.75 -3.18 3.89
CA GLU A 119 6.96 -3.59 3.17
C GLU A 119 6.60 -4.26 1.84
N SER A 120 7.36 -3.92 0.81
CA SER A 120 7.40 -4.65 -0.45
C SER A 120 8.76 -4.42 -1.11
N ALA A 121 9.00 -5.00 -2.28
CA ALA A 121 10.24 -4.79 -3.03
C ALA A 121 10.44 -3.29 -3.34
N GLY A 122 11.37 -2.64 -2.63
CA GLY A 122 11.65 -1.21 -2.78
C GLY A 122 10.65 -0.27 -2.10
N VAL A 123 9.71 -0.80 -1.30
CA VAL A 123 8.72 -0.01 -0.55
C VAL A 123 8.90 -0.29 0.94
N ARG A 124 9.00 0.77 1.74
CA ARG A 124 9.00 0.70 3.21
C ARG A 124 8.33 1.94 3.77
N ILE A 125 7.13 1.79 4.31
CA ILE A 125 6.31 2.89 4.83
C ILE A 125 5.83 2.54 6.23
N ASN A 126 5.93 3.49 7.14
CA ASN A 126 5.46 3.37 8.51
C ASN A 126 4.22 4.25 8.68
N PHE A 127 3.08 3.62 8.96
CA PHE A 127 1.79 4.27 9.17
C PHE A 127 1.57 4.49 10.66
N PHE A 128 1.79 5.73 11.12
CA PHE A 128 1.50 6.15 12.48
C PHE A 128 0.15 6.84 12.51
N ASP A 129 -0.58 6.69 13.60
CA ASP A 129 -1.68 7.59 13.89
C ASP A 129 -1.21 9.07 13.93
N SER A 130 -2.06 10.01 13.49
CA SER A 130 -1.73 11.44 13.44
C SER A 130 -1.47 12.08 14.80
N ALA A 131 -2.08 11.57 15.86
CA ALA A 131 -1.89 12.05 17.21
C ALA A 131 -0.65 11.43 17.89
N ALA A 132 0.01 10.42 17.30
CA ALA A 132 1.23 9.79 17.85
C ALA A 132 2.32 10.79 18.27
N ASN A 133 2.56 11.84 17.47
CA ASN A 133 3.57 12.87 17.78
C ASN A 133 3.06 13.96 18.74
N THR A 134 1.75 14.02 19.00
CA THR A 134 1.15 14.94 19.98
C THR A 134 1.08 14.32 21.36
N THR A 135 0.83 13.01 21.47
CA THR A 135 0.81 12.27 22.72
C THR A 135 2.21 12.20 23.35
N VAL A 136 3.22 11.93 22.53
CA VAL A 136 4.63 11.94 22.95
C VAL A 136 5.43 12.82 22.00
N ALA A 137 5.57 14.09 22.40
CA ALA A 137 6.24 15.12 21.60
C ALA A 137 7.61 14.65 21.06
N GLY A 138 7.70 14.53 19.74
CA GLY A 138 8.92 14.17 19.02
C GLY A 138 9.34 12.71 19.13
N ALA A 139 8.47 11.80 19.61
CA ALA A 139 8.81 10.39 19.70
C ALA A 139 9.12 9.76 18.34
N VAL A 140 8.29 10.02 17.33
CA VAL A 140 8.51 9.49 15.98
C VAL A 140 9.77 10.11 15.36
N ASP A 141 9.95 11.42 15.52
CA ASP A 141 11.14 12.14 15.01
C ASP A 141 12.43 11.62 15.65
N ASN A 142 12.41 11.36 16.96
CA ASN A 142 13.53 10.76 17.68
C ASN A 142 13.81 9.34 17.21
N ALA A 143 12.77 8.52 17.01
CA ALA A 143 12.92 7.16 16.49
C ALA A 143 13.50 7.14 15.07
N VAL A 144 13.09 8.09 14.21
CA VAL A 144 13.68 8.28 12.87
C VAL A 144 15.15 8.69 12.98
N ASN A 145 15.47 9.69 13.83
CA ASN A 145 16.84 10.17 14.02
C ASN A 145 17.79 9.10 14.58
N GLN A 146 17.26 8.18 15.39
CA GLN A 146 18.01 7.05 15.95
C GLN A 146 18.13 5.88 14.97
N GLY A 147 17.48 5.94 13.80
CA GLY A 147 17.46 4.85 12.82
C GLY A 147 16.61 3.65 13.25
N VAL A 148 15.76 3.83 14.26
CA VAL A 148 14.83 2.84 14.77
C VAL A 148 13.65 2.68 13.80
N VAL A 149 13.08 3.81 13.37
CA VAL A 149 12.10 3.85 12.28
C VAL A 149 12.86 4.17 10.99
N THR A 150 12.65 3.35 9.96
CA THR A 150 13.32 3.49 8.66
C THR A 150 12.30 3.40 7.53
N GLY A 151 12.59 4.08 6.41
CA GLY A 151 11.62 4.25 5.32
C GLY A 151 10.82 5.54 5.47
N ASP A 152 9.76 5.67 4.69
CA ASP A 152 8.89 6.83 4.74
C ASP A 152 7.96 6.74 5.95
N VAL A 153 7.60 7.89 6.50
CA VAL A 153 6.64 8.00 7.60
C VAL A 153 5.38 8.67 7.06
N PHE A 154 4.25 8.03 7.30
CA PHE A 154 2.94 8.52 6.90
C PHE A 154 2.06 8.62 8.14
N TYR A 155 1.50 9.80 8.38
CA TYR A 155 0.55 10.02 9.47
C TYR A 155 -0.87 9.79 8.96
N LEU A 156 -1.58 8.86 9.57
CA LEU A 156 -2.95 8.49 9.25
C LEU A 156 -3.87 9.63 9.64
N LEU A 157 -4.79 9.99 8.77
CA LEU A 157 -5.72 11.09 9.03
C LEU A 157 -6.99 10.54 9.67
N GLU A 158 -7.42 11.16 10.77
CA GLU A 158 -8.77 10.98 11.29
C GLU A 158 -9.79 11.60 10.34
N THR A 159 -10.77 10.81 9.91
CA THR A 159 -11.93 11.29 9.14
C THR A 159 -13.23 10.89 9.83
N PHE A 160 -14.33 11.58 9.52
CA PHE A 160 -15.63 11.28 10.15
C PHE A 160 -16.16 9.85 9.92
N GLN A 161 -15.55 9.06 9.02
CA GLN A 161 -15.97 7.70 8.68
C GLN A 161 -14.97 6.62 9.10
N PHE A 162 -13.69 6.97 9.23
CA PHE A 162 -12.60 6.06 9.56
C PHE A 162 -11.65 6.76 10.53
N ASP A 163 -11.28 6.04 11.60
CA ASP A 163 -10.38 6.54 12.64
C ASP A 163 -8.99 6.81 12.03
N ASP A 164 -8.55 5.95 11.11
CA ASP A 164 -7.16 5.93 10.66
C ASP A 164 -7.04 5.66 9.16
N THR A 165 -6.91 6.70 8.34
CA THR A 165 -6.85 6.50 6.88
C THR A 165 -5.50 6.89 6.25
N ALA A 166 -4.91 5.96 5.50
CA ALA A 166 -3.86 6.24 4.52
C ALA A 166 -4.47 6.43 3.12
N MET A 167 -4.85 7.65 2.77
CA MET A 167 -5.37 8.02 1.43
C MET A 167 -4.28 8.59 0.53
N ASN A 168 -4.55 8.60 -0.79
CA ASN A 168 -3.70 9.20 -1.83
C ASN A 168 -2.29 8.59 -1.91
N LEU A 169 -2.16 7.32 -1.52
CA LEU A 169 -0.98 6.55 -1.85
C LEU A 169 -0.83 6.49 -3.38
N ALA A 170 0.42 6.45 -3.83
CA ALA A 170 0.75 6.36 -5.24
C ALA A 170 1.88 5.33 -5.42
N ILE A 171 1.67 4.12 -4.89
CA ILE A 171 2.67 3.06 -4.88
C ILE A 171 2.39 2.13 -6.07
N PRO A 172 3.14 2.24 -7.18
CA PRO A 172 2.97 1.34 -8.31
C PRO A 172 3.40 -0.07 -7.94
N PHE A 173 2.70 -1.07 -8.46
CA PHE A 173 3.04 -2.48 -8.24
C PHE A 173 2.88 -3.31 -9.51
N SER A 174 3.65 -4.40 -9.57
CA SER A 174 3.49 -5.43 -10.58
C SER A 174 2.48 -6.49 -10.13
N ALA A 175 1.85 -7.19 -11.08
CA ALA A 175 1.06 -8.38 -10.78
C ALA A 175 1.88 -9.39 -9.95
N GLY A 176 1.27 -9.93 -8.89
CA GLY A 176 1.89 -10.86 -7.96
C GLY A 176 2.94 -10.24 -7.02
N GLN A 177 3.14 -8.91 -7.04
CA GLN A 177 3.98 -8.26 -6.05
C GLN A 177 3.33 -8.36 -4.67
N THR A 178 4.05 -8.98 -3.73
CA THR A 178 3.60 -9.11 -2.34
C THR A 178 3.92 -7.85 -1.56
N PHE A 179 2.90 -7.35 -0.88
CA PHE A 179 2.99 -6.39 0.20
C PHE A 179 2.82 -7.12 1.52
N ARG A 180 3.58 -6.74 2.54
CA ARG A 180 3.41 -7.21 3.91
C ARG A 180 3.08 -6.02 4.79
N LEU A 181 1.96 -6.11 5.48
CA LEU A 181 1.54 -5.13 6.48
C LEU A 181 1.70 -5.75 7.86
N THR A 182 2.71 -5.30 8.59
CA THR A 182 3.11 -5.85 9.89
C THR A 182 2.79 -4.86 11.00
N TYR A 183 2.17 -5.32 12.07
CA TYR A 183 1.97 -4.51 13.26
C TYR A 183 3.28 -4.36 14.06
N SER A 184 3.55 -3.16 14.57
CA SER A 184 4.73 -2.88 15.39
C SER A 184 4.49 -1.71 16.35
N HIS A 185 5.42 -1.50 17.27
CA HIS A 185 5.43 -0.33 18.15
C HIS A 185 6.87 0.12 18.44
N ILE A 186 7.06 1.39 18.79
CA ILE A 186 8.40 1.94 19.06
C ILE A 186 9.11 1.24 20.25
N GLY A 187 8.35 0.69 21.20
CA GLY A 187 8.89 -0.03 22.37
C GLY A 187 9.71 -1.28 22.03
N ASP A 188 9.28 -2.08 21.04
CA ASP A 188 10.01 -3.27 20.58
C ASP A 188 11.32 -2.95 19.88
N LEU A 189 11.47 -1.70 19.45
CA LEU A 189 12.67 -1.23 18.77
C LEU A 189 13.71 -0.66 19.75
N GLY A 190 13.49 -0.85 21.07
CA GLY A 190 14.46 -0.56 22.12
C GLY A 190 14.34 0.84 22.75
N ALA A 191 13.29 1.59 22.45
CA ALA A 191 13.02 2.88 23.11
C ALA A 191 12.23 2.66 24.41
N PRO A 192 12.56 3.34 25.52
CA PRO A 192 11.79 3.26 26.75
C PRO A 192 10.42 3.93 26.55
N TYR A 193 9.39 3.11 26.36
CA TYR A 193 8.01 3.54 26.25
C TYR A 193 7.10 2.57 27.00
N SER A 194 6.09 3.09 27.71
CA SER A 194 5.08 2.29 28.40
C SER A 194 3.71 2.88 28.06
N PRO A 195 2.88 2.19 27.27
CA PRO A 195 1.55 2.69 26.92
C PRO A 195 0.70 2.87 28.18
N THR A 196 -0.15 3.91 28.18
CA THR A 196 -1.11 4.18 29.26
C THR A 196 -2.40 3.35 29.15
N GLU A 197 -2.71 2.88 27.95
CA GLU A 197 -3.88 2.04 27.66
C GLU A 197 -3.44 0.64 27.20
N PRO A 198 -4.24 -0.41 27.46
CA PRO A 198 -3.97 -1.74 26.91
C PRO A 198 -4.07 -1.71 25.38
N GLN A 199 -3.11 -2.36 24.73
CA GLN A 199 -3.11 -2.60 23.28
C GLN A 199 -4.46 -3.21 22.89
N ASN A 200 -5.22 -2.53 22.03
CA ASN A 200 -6.50 -3.06 21.52
C ASN A 200 -6.32 -3.70 20.13
N GLY A 201 -5.10 -3.59 19.59
CA GLY A 201 -4.67 -4.11 18.32
C GLY A 201 -5.35 -3.43 17.14
N ALA A 202 -4.61 -3.26 16.05
CA ALA A 202 -5.07 -2.51 14.90
C ALA A 202 -5.67 -3.44 13.83
N ARG A 203 -6.60 -2.91 13.03
CA ARG A 203 -7.40 -3.68 12.06
C ARG A 203 -7.29 -3.03 10.69
N ILE A 204 -7.49 -3.81 9.63
CA ILE A 204 -7.58 -3.28 8.27
C ILE A 204 -9.05 -3.26 7.88
N GLN A 205 -9.57 -2.13 7.40
CA GLN A 205 -10.97 -2.03 6.99
C GLN A 205 -11.12 -2.13 5.47
N THR A 206 -10.25 -1.43 4.74
CA THR A 206 -10.26 -1.45 3.28
C THR A 206 -8.86 -1.41 2.68
N ILE A 207 -8.74 -1.92 1.45
CA ILE A 207 -7.59 -1.68 0.57
C ILE A 207 -8.11 -1.16 -0.77
N THR A 208 -7.57 -0.04 -1.24
CA THR A 208 -7.99 0.61 -2.48
C THR A 208 -6.85 0.63 -3.50
N VAL A 209 -7.13 0.17 -4.72
CA VAL A 209 -6.20 0.13 -5.85
C VAL A 209 -6.80 0.76 -7.10
N ASP A 210 -5.93 1.19 -8.01
CA ASP A 210 -6.31 1.76 -9.31
C ASP A 210 -5.53 1.07 -10.43
N VAL A 211 -6.15 0.90 -11.60
CA VAL A 211 -5.48 0.42 -12.81
C VAL A 211 -4.97 1.62 -13.59
N PRO A 212 -3.65 1.82 -13.73
CA PRO A 212 -3.14 2.76 -14.72
C PRO A 212 -3.51 2.25 -16.12
N GLU A 213 -4.27 3.01 -16.90
CA GLU A 213 -4.67 2.56 -18.22
C GLU A 213 -3.46 2.20 -19.11
N PRO A 214 -3.51 1.10 -19.87
CA PRO A 214 -2.38 0.57 -20.65
C PRO A 214 -1.92 1.47 -21.82
N SER A 215 -2.51 2.64 -22.03
CA SER A 215 -2.33 3.45 -23.24
C SER A 215 -1.00 4.18 -23.38
N SER A 216 -0.18 4.33 -22.34
CA SER A 216 1.10 5.07 -22.44
C SER A 216 2.32 4.19 -22.78
N PHE A 217 2.30 2.90 -22.41
CA PHE A 217 3.45 2.01 -22.61
C PHE A 217 3.54 1.45 -24.04
N LEU A 218 2.40 1.13 -24.66
CA LEU A 218 2.35 0.60 -26.03
C LEU A 218 2.56 1.67 -27.12
N LEU A 219 2.10 2.91 -26.89
CA LEU A 219 2.29 4.01 -27.85
C LEU A 219 3.73 4.53 -27.89
N ALA A 220 4.45 4.54 -26.76
CA ALA A 220 5.87 4.88 -26.72
C ALA A 220 6.75 3.86 -27.48
N ALA A 221 6.45 2.58 -27.35
CA ALA A 221 7.15 1.50 -28.07
C ALA A 221 6.86 1.53 -29.58
N ALA A 222 5.62 1.79 -29.99
CA ALA A 222 5.24 1.92 -31.39
C ALA A 222 5.86 3.18 -32.05
N GLY A 223 5.92 4.30 -31.33
CA GLY A 223 6.53 5.55 -31.81
C GLY A 223 8.03 5.41 -32.12
N LEU A 224 8.78 4.70 -31.27
CA LEU A 224 10.21 4.44 -31.50
C LEU A 224 10.46 3.49 -32.68
N ALA A 225 9.59 2.50 -32.89
CA ALA A 225 9.69 1.58 -34.03
C ALA A 225 9.46 2.30 -35.38
N VAL A 226 8.49 3.23 -35.45
CA VAL A 226 8.18 3.99 -36.67
C VAL A 226 9.29 5.01 -36.99
N LEU A 227 9.84 5.70 -35.98
CA LEU A 227 10.96 6.63 -36.17
C LEU A 227 12.26 5.91 -36.57
N GLY A 228 12.54 4.74 -36.01
CA GLY A 228 13.66 3.89 -36.41
C GLY A 228 13.57 3.42 -37.86
N PHE A 229 12.37 3.05 -38.33
CA PHE A 229 12.14 2.61 -39.71
C PHE A 229 12.25 3.77 -40.71
N ALA A 230 11.73 4.95 -40.36
CA ALA A 230 11.85 6.15 -41.19
C ALA A 230 13.29 6.66 -41.31
N HIS A 231 14.10 6.55 -40.25
CA HIS A 231 15.50 6.99 -40.29
C HIS A 231 16.39 6.03 -41.10
N ARG A 232 16.10 4.72 -41.10
CA ARG A 232 16.85 3.71 -41.87
C ARG A 232 16.64 3.84 -43.39
N ARG A 233 15.46 4.31 -43.83
CA ARG A 233 15.11 4.46 -45.24
C ARG A 233 15.79 5.67 -45.91
N ARG A 234 16.14 6.71 -45.15
CA ARG A 234 16.82 7.93 -45.67
C ARG A 234 18.35 7.79 -45.85
N ARG A 235 18.97 6.72 -45.35
CA ARG A 235 20.42 6.47 -45.52
C ARG A 235 20.78 5.57 -46.71
N ARG A 236 19.79 5.19 -47.52
CA ARG A 236 19.98 4.38 -48.75
C ARG A 236 19.44 5.14 -49.96
N VAL A 237 19.99 6.31 -50.26
CA VAL A 237 20.01 6.95 -51.58
C VAL A 237 21.33 7.70 -51.69
#